data_AF-D8M4G5-F1
#
_entry.id   AF-D8M4G5-F1
#
_cell.length_a   1.000
_cell.length_b   1.000
_cell.length_c   1.000
_cell.angle_alpha   90.00
_cell.angle_beta   90.00
_cell.angle_gamma   90.00
#
_symmetry.space_group_name_H-M   'P 1'
#
loop_
_entity.id
_entity.type
_entity.pdbx_description
1 polymer ?
#
loop_
_entity_poly.entity_id
_entity_poly.type
_entity_poly.pdbx_seq_one_letter_code
_entity_poly.pdbx_strand_id
1 'polypeptide(L)'
;METVAFYPDPINQNQTFGDPKGHFRWGLEYYKLAKTVFPASSMPHFLEGSDYSALNASFCARRGIIARIVPTMYDSFVSTAEPMLVRLLAYRQFRLALRTQPPSRLSVFFLNRNGGSRGIRNVEEIIEYMQKANETELNISSNSPATFEDQVRSVAHIDVYVSMHGAAMTNILFMEPLSALIEMNPPKFKEAFYRNMASKANLLFYGIYSTYTENMEYSMREQSTAKILNQWITVPLRLFGKTFDLATKNVWKYKYRMCDY
;
A
#
# COMPACT_ATOMS: atom_id res chain seq x y z
N MET A 1 -27.03 9.12 -25.40
CA MET A 1 -27.30 8.47 -24.10
C MET A 1 -26.00 7.90 -23.58
N GLU A 2 -25.55 8.42 -22.45
CA GLU A 2 -24.24 8.16 -21.86
C GLU A 2 -24.22 6.86 -21.04
N THR A 3 -23.03 6.32 -20.80
CA THR A 3 -22.83 5.20 -19.87
C THR A 3 -22.83 5.76 -18.45
N VAL A 4 -23.60 5.16 -17.54
CA VAL A 4 -23.67 5.61 -16.14
C VAL A 4 -22.91 4.63 -15.25
N ALA A 5 -22.08 5.17 -14.37
CA ALA A 5 -21.40 4.40 -13.33
C ALA A 5 -21.91 4.85 -11.95
N PHE A 6 -22.58 3.95 -11.23
CA PHE A 6 -22.94 4.20 -9.84
C PHE A 6 -21.71 3.98 -8.97
N TYR A 7 -21.30 5.03 -8.26
CA TYR A 7 -20.08 5.04 -7.47
C TYR A 7 -20.40 5.10 -5.97
N PRO A 8 -19.77 4.26 -5.14
CA PRO A 8 -19.94 4.33 -3.71
C PRO A 8 -19.37 5.66 -3.23
N ASP A 9 -20.20 6.41 -2.52
CA ASP A 9 -19.91 7.74 -2.02
C ASP A 9 -18.87 7.67 -0.88
N PRO A 10 -17.61 8.08 -1.11
CA PRO A 10 -16.59 8.11 -0.07
C PRO A 10 -16.86 9.21 0.96
N ILE A 11 -17.65 10.22 0.61
CA ILE A 11 -18.00 11.39 1.42
C ILE A 11 -19.05 11.02 2.47
N ASN A 12 -20.07 10.23 2.13
CA ASN A 12 -21.02 9.70 3.12
C ASN A 12 -20.35 8.77 4.16
N GLN A 13 -19.35 7.99 3.73
CA GLN A 13 -18.51 7.22 4.67
C GLN A 13 -17.64 8.15 5.54
N ASN A 14 -17.11 9.24 4.98
CA ASN A 14 -16.33 10.24 5.72
C ASN A 14 -17.17 10.98 6.79
N GLN A 15 -18.42 11.33 6.49
CA GLN A 15 -19.32 11.99 7.44
C GLN A 15 -19.63 11.11 8.66
N THR A 16 -19.57 9.78 8.52
CA THR A 16 -19.85 8.83 9.60
C THR A 16 -18.65 8.59 10.51
N PHE A 17 -17.41 8.68 10.00
CA PHE A 17 -16.19 8.30 10.74
C PHE A 17 -15.17 9.44 10.95
N GLY A 18 -15.28 10.56 10.22
CA GLY A 18 -14.27 11.63 10.11
C GLY A 18 -12.98 11.19 9.38
N ASP A 19 -12.12 12.13 8.98
CA ASP A 19 -10.80 11.83 8.37
C ASP A 19 -9.58 12.26 9.23
N PRO A 20 -9.46 11.80 10.50
CA PRO A 20 -8.36 12.23 11.37
C PRO A 20 -6.98 11.76 10.89
N LYS A 21 -6.90 10.86 9.90
CA LYS A 21 -5.66 10.23 9.42
C LYS A 21 -5.38 10.45 7.93
N GLY A 22 -6.18 11.25 7.23
CA GLY A 22 -6.03 11.50 5.79
C GLY A 22 -6.34 10.29 4.89
N HIS A 23 -6.99 9.25 5.43
CA HIS A 23 -7.34 8.04 4.69
C HIS A 23 -8.40 8.32 3.63
N PHE A 24 -9.36 9.21 3.91
CA PHE A 24 -10.38 9.60 2.93
C PHE A 24 -9.79 10.45 1.82
N ARG A 25 -8.85 11.36 2.15
CA ARG A 25 -8.12 12.13 1.13
C ARG A 25 -7.35 11.22 0.17
N TRP A 26 -6.65 10.21 0.68
CA TRP A 26 -5.94 9.24 -0.19
C TRP A 26 -6.93 8.50 -1.11
N GLY A 27 -8.04 8.00 -0.56
CA GLY A 27 -9.07 7.30 -1.33
C GLY A 27 -9.68 8.17 -2.43
N LEU A 28 -9.94 9.45 -2.15
CA LEU A 28 -10.46 10.40 -3.13
C LEU A 28 -9.49 10.62 -4.29
N GLU A 29 -8.21 10.83 -4.00
CA GLU A 29 -7.18 11.01 -5.05
C GLU A 29 -6.97 9.74 -5.87
N TYR A 30 -6.98 8.56 -5.23
CA TYR A 30 -6.99 7.27 -5.92
C TYR A 30 -8.18 7.15 -6.88
N TYR A 31 -9.39 7.56 -6.45
CA TYR A 31 -10.57 7.50 -7.30
C TYR A 31 -10.51 8.50 -8.46
N LYS A 32 -10.03 9.73 -8.23
CA LYS A 32 -9.76 10.69 -9.31
C LYS A 32 -8.80 10.12 -10.34
N LEU A 33 -7.71 9.50 -9.88
CA LEU A 33 -6.74 8.83 -10.75
C LEU A 33 -7.39 7.73 -11.59
N ALA A 34 -8.18 6.85 -10.97
CA ALA A 34 -8.84 5.74 -11.65
C ALA A 34 -9.79 6.23 -12.77
N LYS A 35 -10.50 7.35 -12.57
CA LYS A 35 -11.38 7.95 -13.58
C LYS A 35 -10.62 8.40 -14.84
N THR A 36 -9.32 8.68 -14.74
CA THR A 36 -8.49 9.06 -15.90
C THR A 36 -8.22 7.93 -16.90
N VAL A 37 -8.65 6.71 -16.61
CA VAL A 37 -8.60 5.59 -17.57
C VAL A 37 -9.47 5.87 -18.80
N PHE A 38 -10.58 6.60 -18.63
CA PHE A 38 -11.52 6.87 -19.71
C PHE A 38 -11.07 8.10 -20.51
N PRO A 39 -10.98 7.99 -21.85
CA PRO A 39 -10.80 9.18 -22.68
C PRO A 39 -12.06 10.06 -22.62
N ALA A 40 -11.89 11.35 -22.90
CA ALA A 40 -12.99 12.32 -22.84
C ALA A 40 -14.20 11.92 -23.70
N SER A 41 -13.98 11.28 -24.85
CA SER A 41 -15.03 10.81 -25.76
C SER A 41 -15.86 9.64 -25.24
N SER A 42 -15.42 8.96 -24.18
CA SER A 42 -16.13 7.81 -23.58
C SER A 42 -16.15 7.88 -22.06
N MET A 43 -16.03 9.07 -21.48
CA MET A 43 -16.10 9.29 -20.03
C MET A 43 -17.52 8.91 -19.54
N PRO A 44 -17.67 7.95 -18.62
CA PRO A 44 -18.96 7.67 -18.03
C PRO A 44 -19.45 8.85 -17.19
N HIS A 45 -20.76 8.99 -17.09
CA HIS A 45 -21.36 9.85 -16.08
C HIS A 45 -21.27 9.12 -14.73
N PHE A 46 -20.48 9.66 -13.80
CA PHE A 46 -20.34 9.13 -12.45
C PHE A 46 -21.41 9.75 -11.57
N LEU A 47 -22.28 8.93 -10.99
CA LEU A 47 -23.26 9.36 -10.00
C LEU A 47 -22.78 8.95 -8.60
N GLU A 48 -22.65 9.93 -7.72
CA GLU A 48 -22.38 9.72 -6.30
C GLU A 48 -23.69 9.44 -5.54
N GLY A 49 -23.61 8.78 -4.39
CA GLY A 49 -24.78 8.30 -3.66
C GLY A 49 -25.72 9.41 -3.19
N SER A 50 -25.18 10.56 -2.77
CA SER A 50 -25.96 11.75 -2.40
C SER A 50 -26.67 12.37 -3.59
N ASP A 51 -25.98 12.54 -4.72
CA ASP A 51 -26.55 13.03 -5.97
C ASP A 51 -27.67 12.10 -6.46
N TYR A 52 -27.43 10.79 -6.42
CA TYR A 52 -28.43 9.79 -6.75
C TYR A 52 -29.66 9.85 -5.82
N SER A 53 -29.44 10.00 -4.51
CA SER A 53 -30.52 10.09 -3.52
C SER A 53 -31.32 11.39 -3.67
N ALA A 54 -30.66 12.50 -3.98
CA ALA A 54 -31.29 13.81 -4.16
C ALA A 54 -32.08 13.92 -5.47
N LEU A 55 -31.68 13.18 -6.51
CA LEU A 55 -32.33 13.20 -7.81
C LEU A 55 -33.77 12.68 -7.76
N ASN A 56 -34.12 11.79 -6.81
CA ASN A 56 -35.45 11.15 -6.67
C ASN A 56 -36.07 10.72 -8.02
N ALA A 57 -35.21 10.24 -8.94
CA ALA A 57 -35.56 10.00 -10.33
C ALA A 57 -35.02 8.63 -10.79
N SER A 58 -35.76 8.01 -11.70
CA SER A 58 -35.28 6.82 -12.42
C SER A 58 -34.41 7.25 -13.60
N PHE A 59 -33.17 6.76 -13.68
CA PHE A 59 -32.30 7.01 -14.84
C PHE A 59 -32.44 5.88 -15.86
N CYS A 60 -32.52 6.25 -17.14
CA CYS A 60 -32.47 5.29 -18.24
C CYS A 60 -31.11 5.43 -18.94
N ALA A 61 -30.28 4.39 -18.84
CA ALA A 61 -28.97 4.35 -19.47
C ALA A 61 -28.91 3.19 -20.47
N ARG A 62 -28.28 3.42 -21.63
CA ARG A 62 -28.06 2.35 -22.61
C ARG A 62 -27.15 1.25 -22.06
N ARG A 63 -26.22 1.64 -21.18
CA ARG A 63 -25.30 0.76 -20.44
C ARG A 63 -25.09 1.36 -19.05
N GLY A 64 -25.15 0.52 -18.03
CA GLY A 64 -24.89 0.90 -16.65
C GLY A 64 -23.85 -0.02 -16.03
N ILE A 65 -22.95 0.54 -15.22
CA ILE A 65 -22.04 -0.21 -14.38
C ILE A 65 -22.38 0.11 -12.92
N ILE A 66 -22.71 -0.91 -12.16
CA ILE A 66 -22.83 -0.79 -10.70
C ILE A 66 -21.50 -1.25 -10.11
N ALA A 67 -20.62 -0.29 -9.84
CA ALA A 67 -19.35 -0.56 -9.21
C ALA A 67 -19.60 -0.72 -7.71
N ARG A 68 -19.91 -1.94 -7.27
CA ARG A 68 -19.92 -2.26 -5.84
C ARG A 68 -18.44 -2.24 -5.37
N ILE A 69 -18.15 -1.71 -4.18
CA ILE A 69 -16.89 -2.02 -3.50
C ILE A 69 -16.97 -3.51 -3.16
N VAL A 70 -16.50 -4.36 -4.08
CA VAL A 70 -16.60 -5.83 -3.97
C VAL A 70 -15.41 -6.50 -3.31
N PRO A 71 -14.17 -5.97 -3.27
CA PRO A 71 -13.18 -6.74 -2.56
C PRO A 71 -13.46 -6.64 -1.07
N THR A 72 -13.81 -7.77 -0.45
CA THR A 72 -13.61 -7.96 1.00
C THR A 72 -12.21 -7.45 1.33
N MET A 73 -11.95 -6.91 2.54
CA MET A 73 -10.61 -6.37 2.87
C MET A 73 -9.46 -7.33 2.51
N TYR A 74 -9.75 -8.63 2.40
CA TYR A 74 -8.86 -9.72 2.04
C TYR A 74 -8.60 -9.93 0.54
N ASP A 75 -9.32 -9.34 -0.42
CA ASP A 75 -9.08 -9.57 -1.86
C ASP A 75 -9.06 -8.27 -2.66
N SER A 76 -8.12 -7.36 -2.38
CA SER A 76 -8.12 -5.95 -2.80
C SER A 76 -8.32 -5.67 -4.30
N PHE A 77 -8.08 -6.64 -5.20
CA PHE A 77 -8.20 -6.48 -6.66
C PHE A 77 -8.71 -7.77 -7.30
N VAL A 78 -9.52 -7.68 -8.35
CA VAL A 78 -10.08 -8.85 -9.05
C VAL A 78 -8.97 -9.65 -9.75
N SER A 79 -8.01 -8.95 -10.35
CA SER A 79 -6.89 -9.56 -11.09
C SER A 79 -5.59 -8.76 -10.91
N THR A 80 -4.49 -9.28 -11.43
CA THR A 80 -3.20 -8.56 -11.48
C THR A 80 -3.19 -7.41 -12.49
N ALA A 81 -4.14 -7.37 -13.43
CA ALA A 81 -4.23 -6.31 -14.42
C ALA A 81 -4.70 -4.97 -13.81
N GLU A 82 -5.58 -5.02 -12.80
CA GLU A 82 -6.10 -3.83 -12.12
C GLU A 82 -5.00 -2.99 -11.44
N PRO A 83 -4.17 -3.56 -10.54
CA PRO A 83 -3.10 -2.79 -9.90
C PRO A 83 -2.05 -2.33 -10.91
N MET A 84 -1.78 -3.12 -11.96
CA MET A 84 -0.89 -2.69 -13.05
C MET A 84 -1.45 -1.46 -13.76
N LEU A 85 -2.74 -1.46 -14.10
CA LEU A 85 -3.40 -0.32 -14.73
C LEU A 85 -3.34 0.92 -13.84
N VAL A 86 -3.69 0.80 -12.56
CA VAL A 86 -3.65 1.95 -11.62
C VAL A 86 -2.24 2.52 -11.50
N ARG A 87 -1.22 1.65 -11.39
CA ARG A 87 0.19 2.07 -11.39
C ARG A 87 0.54 2.85 -12.64
N LEU A 88 0.20 2.33 -13.83
CA LEU A 88 0.50 3.01 -15.10
C LEU A 88 -0.22 4.34 -15.24
N LEU A 89 -1.47 4.45 -14.74
CA LEU A 89 -2.18 5.73 -14.67
C LEU A 89 -1.42 6.72 -13.78
N ALA A 90 -0.97 6.29 -12.59
CA ALA A 90 -0.22 7.14 -11.68
C ALA A 90 1.10 7.60 -12.30
N TYR A 91 1.80 6.69 -12.97
CA TYR A 91 3.08 6.98 -13.62
C TYR A 91 2.89 7.97 -14.76
N ARG A 92 1.83 7.82 -15.57
CA ARG A 92 1.46 8.79 -16.60
C ARG A 92 1.14 10.15 -16.00
N GLN A 93 0.29 10.20 -14.96
CA GLN A 93 -0.15 11.44 -14.34
C GLN A 93 1.02 12.22 -13.72
N PHE A 94 1.94 11.52 -13.05
CA PHE A 94 3.08 12.12 -12.36
C PHE A 94 4.39 12.09 -13.17
N ARG A 95 4.32 11.78 -14.47
CA ARG A 95 5.47 11.75 -15.40
C ARG A 95 6.63 10.87 -14.87
N LEU A 96 6.29 9.71 -14.32
CA LEU A 96 7.24 8.69 -13.88
C LEU A 96 7.44 7.67 -15.00
N ALA A 97 8.68 7.21 -15.16
CA ALA A 97 9.02 6.13 -16.09
C ALA A 97 9.25 4.82 -15.32
N LEU A 98 9.00 3.67 -15.96
CA LEU A 98 9.48 2.39 -15.42
C LEU A 98 10.99 2.30 -15.59
N ARG A 99 11.68 1.71 -14.61
CA ARG A 99 13.10 1.38 -14.75
C ARG A 99 13.28 0.27 -15.76
N THR A 100 14.14 0.51 -16.74
CA THR A 100 14.51 -0.45 -17.79
C THR A 100 15.88 -1.07 -17.57
N GLN A 101 16.65 -0.55 -16.62
CA GLN A 101 18.00 -0.97 -16.29
C GLN A 101 18.13 -1.28 -14.80
N PRO A 102 19.06 -2.18 -14.42
CA PRO A 102 19.31 -2.48 -13.02
C PRO A 102 20.05 -1.29 -12.39
N PRO A 103 19.73 -0.93 -11.13
CA PRO A 103 20.50 0.08 -10.42
C PRO A 103 21.87 -0.49 -10.01
N SER A 104 22.80 0.35 -9.56
CA SER A 104 24.04 -0.13 -8.94
C SER A 104 23.83 -0.65 -7.51
N ARG A 105 22.79 -0.15 -6.82
CA ARG A 105 22.36 -0.56 -5.47
C ARG A 105 20.84 -0.57 -5.42
N LEU A 106 20.25 -1.53 -4.71
CA LEU A 106 18.79 -1.58 -4.52
C LEU A 106 18.32 -0.44 -3.63
N SER A 107 17.27 0.26 -4.04
CA SER A 107 16.67 1.31 -3.21
C SER A 107 15.77 0.69 -2.14
N VAL A 108 16.12 0.87 -0.87
CA VAL A 108 15.36 0.39 0.29
C VAL A 108 14.64 1.57 0.91
N PHE A 109 13.33 1.46 1.10
CA PHE A 109 12.52 2.44 1.81
C PHE A 109 12.07 1.88 3.15
N PHE A 110 12.50 2.49 4.23
CA PHE A 110 12.03 2.18 5.57
C PHE A 110 11.08 3.27 6.06
N LEU A 111 9.78 2.93 6.15
CA LEU A 111 8.82 3.81 6.79
C LEU A 111 8.88 3.59 8.31
N ASN A 112 9.59 4.48 8.98
CA ASN A 112 9.75 4.50 10.42
C ASN A 112 8.50 5.11 11.08
N ARG A 113 7.66 4.25 11.64
CA ARG A 113 6.42 4.63 12.31
C ARG A 113 6.58 4.62 13.83
N ASN A 114 7.51 5.40 14.34
CA ASN A 114 7.69 5.61 15.77
C ASN A 114 6.90 6.85 16.21
N GLY A 115 5.92 6.68 17.10
CA GLY A 115 5.19 7.80 17.68
C GLY A 115 3.91 7.40 18.44
N GLY A 116 3.64 8.11 19.54
CA GLY A 116 2.44 7.90 20.36
C GLY A 116 2.37 6.47 20.94
N SER A 117 1.28 5.76 20.66
CA SER A 117 1.01 4.41 21.19
C SER A 117 1.66 3.27 20.39
N ARG A 118 2.45 3.57 19.35
CA ARG A 118 2.96 2.56 18.42
C ARG A 118 4.40 2.85 18.00
N GLY A 119 5.22 1.82 17.90
CA GLY A 119 6.61 1.96 17.46
C GLY A 119 7.38 0.63 17.45
N ILE A 120 8.63 0.68 16.98
CA ILE A 120 9.59 -0.43 17.10
C ILE A 120 10.60 -0.06 18.18
N ARG A 121 10.76 -0.92 19.19
CA ARG A 121 11.67 -0.71 20.32
C ARG A 121 13.14 -0.78 19.90
N ASN A 122 13.49 -1.70 19.01
CA ASN A 122 14.85 -1.90 18.51
C ASN A 122 15.04 -1.35 17.09
N VAL A 123 14.53 -0.15 16.83
CA VAL A 123 14.54 0.42 15.46
C VAL A 123 15.95 0.76 15.01
N GLU A 124 16.81 1.18 15.92
CA GLU A 124 18.19 1.56 15.65
C GLU A 124 18.99 0.35 15.17
N GLU A 125 18.82 -0.82 15.80
CA GLU A 125 19.45 -2.08 15.37
C GLU A 125 19.01 -2.50 13.96
N ILE A 126 17.72 -2.31 13.64
CA ILE A 126 17.15 -2.62 12.32
C ILE A 126 17.72 -1.67 11.25
N ILE A 127 17.76 -0.37 11.55
CA ILE A 127 18.35 0.64 10.66
C ILE A 127 19.83 0.35 10.44
N GLU A 128 20.59 0.08 11.49
CA GLU A 128 22.00 -0.24 11.42
C GLU A 128 22.26 -1.48 10.55
N TYR A 129 21.42 -2.52 10.68
CA TYR A 129 21.49 -3.70 9.82
C TYR A 129 21.32 -3.34 8.34
N MET A 130 20.29 -2.56 8.00
CA MET A 130 20.04 -2.15 6.61
C MET A 130 21.15 -1.23 6.08
N GLN A 131 21.68 -0.32 6.89
CA GLN A 131 22.77 0.59 6.49
C GLN A 131 24.08 -0.14 6.17
N LYS A 132 24.35 -1.25 6.86
CA LYS A 132 25.55 -2.09 6.63
C LYS A 132 25.46 -2.96 5.37
N ALA A 133 24.29 -3.04 4.72
CA ALA A 133 24.13 -3.82 3.50
C ALA A 133 24.65 -3.05 2.27
N ASN A 134 25.87 -3.40 1.83
CA ASN A 134 26.61 -2.72 0.75
C ASN A 134 25.83 -2.59 -0.57
N GLU A 135 25.01 -3.57 -0.92
CA GLU A 135 24.25 -3.61 -2.18
C GLU A 135 22.94 -2.80 -2.14
N THR A 136 22.69 -2.04 -1.06
CA THR A 136 21.44 -1.31 -0.86
C THR A 136 21.68 0.14 -0.49
N GLU A 137 20.78 1.03 -0.90
CA GLU A 137 20.72 2.42 -0.47
C GLU A 137 19.45 2.63 0.38
N LEU A 138 19.63 3.01 1.65
CA LEU A 138 18.54 3.14 2.60
C LEU A 138 17.98 4.57 2.64
N ASN A 139 16.68 4.70 2.37
CA ASN A 139 15.87 5.89 2.57
C ASN A 139 14.94 5.69 3.77
N ILE A 140 15.08 6.53 4.79
CA ILE A 140 14.25 6.47 5.99
C ILE A 140 13.25 7.63 5.95
N SER A 141 11.97 7.33 6.10
CA SER A 141 10.92 8.35 6.19
C SER A 141 10.17 8.19 7.50
N SER A 142 9.89 9.31 8.17
CA SER A 142 8.95 9.36 9.28
C SER A 142 7.52 9.53 8.76
N ASN A 143 6.53 9.20 9.58
CA ASN A 143 5.11 9.36 9.22
C ASN A 143 4.71 10.85 9.22
N SER A 144 5.07 11.56 8.15
CA SER A 144 4.75 12.98 7.94
C SER A 144 3.58 13.13 6.95
N PRO A 145 2.77 14.20 7.06
CA PRO A 145 1.77 14.51 6.05
C PRO A 145 2.43 14.66 4.68
N ALA A 146 1.96 13.89 3.70
CA ALA A 146 2.47 13.89 2.33
C ALA A 146 1.29 13.95 1.36
N THR A 147 1.43 14.66 0.24
CA THR A 147 0.41 14.65 -0.81
C THR A 147 0.31 13.25 -1.44
N PHE A 148 -0.78 12.98 -2.16
CA PHE A 148 -0.91 11.72 -2.89
C PHE A 148 0.23 11.52 -3.90
N GLU A 149 0.62 12.59 -4.60
CA GLU A 149 1.77 12.57 -5.52
C GLU A 149 3.07 12.25 -4.78
N ASP A 150 3.36 12.91 -3.65
CA ASP A 150 4.56 12.63 -2.87
C ASP A 150 4.61 11.18 -2.40
N GLN A 151 3.47 10.64 -1.94
CA GLN A 151 3.35 9.24 -1.55
C GLN A 151 3.65 8.29 -2.70
N VAL A 152 3.09 8.53 -3.89
CA VAL A 152 3.38 7.74 -5.10
C VAL A 152 4.86 7.84 -5.47
N ARG A 153 5.42 9.04 -5.54
CA ARG A 153 6.83 9.26 -5.91
C ARG A 153 7.79 8.60 -4.93
N SER A 154 7.46 8.60 -3.64
CA SER A 154 8.32 8.02 -2.60
C SER A 154 8.50 6.52 -2.70
N VAL A 155 7.59 5.82 -3.40
CA VAL A 155 7.59 4.35 -3.51
C VAL A 155 7.75 3.83 -4.94
N ALA A 156 7.54 4.66 -5.96
CA ALA A 156 7.52 4.24 -7.36
C ALA A 156 8.78 3.48 -7.78
N HIS A 157 9.96 3.98 -7.38
CA HIS A 157 11.25 3.40 -7.75
C HIS A 157 11.93 2.64 -6.62
N ILE A 158 11.19 2.26 -5.59
CA ILE A 158 11.72 1.47 -4.47
C ILE A 158 11.79 -0.02 -4.83
N ASP A 159 12.90 -0.65 -4.44
CA ASP A 159 13.15 -2.08 -4.62
C ASP A 159 12.68 -2.91 -3.43
N VAL A 160 12.87 -2.40 -2.21
CA VAL A 160 12.42 -3.06 -0.99
C VAL A 160 11.73 -2.05 -0.08
N TYR A 161 10.44 -2.23 0.17
CA TYR A 161 9.67 -1.45 1.13
C TYR A 161 9.62 -2.19 2.46
N VAL A 162 10.03 -1.54 3.54
CA VAL A 162 10.07 -2.11 4.90
C VAL A 162 9.24 -1.24 5.82
N SER A 163 8.25 -1.84 6.50
CA SER A 163 7.54 -1.13 7.57
C SER A 163 6.80 -2.08 8.49
N MET A 164 6.31 -1.53 9.59
CA MET A 164 5.33 -2.18 10.44
C MET A 164 3.93 -2.09 9.83
N HIS A 165 3.10 -3.13 10.05
CA HIS A 165 1.76 -3.27 9.46
C HIS A 165 0.90 -2.01 9.55
N GLY A 166 0.49 -1.37 8.47
CA GLY A 166 -0.52 -0.32 8.61
C GLY A 166 -0.84 0.42 7.32
N ALA A 167 -1.85 1.27 7.39
CA ALA A 167 -2.49 1.89 6.22
C ALA A 167 -1.53 2.50 5.17
N ALA A 168 -0.39 3.07 5.57
CA ALA A 168 0.60 3.62 4.64
C ALA A 168 1.18 2.58 3.66
N MET A 169 1.10 1.29 3.98
CA MET A 169 1.50 0.19 3.09
C MET A 169 0.55 0.02 1.90
N THR A 170 -0.60 0.71 1.82
CA THR A 170 -1.39 0.74 0.57
C THR A 170 -0.60 1.32 -0.60
N ASN A 171 0.41 2.15 -0.31
CA ASN A 171 1.29 2.73 -1.32
C ASN A 171 2.13 1.68 -2.07
N ILE A 172 2.24 0.43 -1.59
CA ILE A 172 2.89 -0.65 -2.35
C ILE A 172 2.25 -0.87 -3.74
N LEU A 173 0.99 -0.46 -3.91
CA LEU A 173 0.31 -0.46 -5.21
C LEU A 173 1.13 0.23 -6.31
N PHE A 174 1.86 1.28 -5.94
CA PHE A 174 2.62 2.10 -6.88
C PHE A 174 4.07 1.65 -7.05
N MET A 175 4.54 0.66 -6.28
CA MET A 175 5.87 0.08 -6.49
C MET A 175 5.93 -0.70 -7.80
N GLU A 176 7.08 -0.69 -8.45
CA GLU A 176 7.33 -1.53 -9.63
C GLU A 176 7.14 -3.03 -9.35
N PRO A 177 6.67 -3.82 -10.33
CA PRO A 177 6.59 -5.26 -10.21
C PRO A 177 7.91 -5.90 -9.78
N LEU A 178 7.80 -7.00 -9.04
CA LEU A 178 8.90 -7.81 -8.52
C LEU A 178 9.80 -7.09 -7.50
N SER A 179 9.48 -5.85 -7.11
CA SER A 179 9.96 -5.26 -5.87
C SER A 179 9.41 -6.03 -4.65
N ALA A 180 10.06 -5.87 -3.49
CA ALA A 180 9.73 -6.59 -2.28
C ALA A 180 9.05 -5.72 -1.21
N LEU A 181 8.10 -6.32 -0.50
CA LEU A 181 7.51 -5.80 0.73
C LEU A 181 7.94 -6.67 1.91
N ILE A 182 8.52 -6.04 2.93
CA ILE A 182 8.78 -6.63 4.25
C ILE A 182 7.83 -6.00 5.26
N GLU A 183 6.91 -6.81 5.78
CA GLU A 183 5.89 -6.40 6.74
C GLU A 183 6.19 -6.94 8.14
N MET A 184 6.37 -6.04 9.11
CA MET A 184 6.49 -6.38 10.52
C MET A 184 5.12 -6.31 11.20
N ASN A 185 4.58 -7.48 11.56
CA ASN A 185 3.27 -7.59 12.16
C ASN A 185 3.36 -7.53 13.68
N PRO A 186 2.44 -6.85 14.38
CA PRO A 186 2.31 -6.97 15.83
C PRO A 186 2.01 -8.41 16.26
N PRO A 187 2.28 -8.77 17.53
CA PRO A 187 1.91 -10.08 18.05
C PRO A 187 0.43 -10.37 17.81
N LYS A 188 0.09 -11.63 17.52
CA LYS A 188 -1.27 -12.13 17.23
C LYS A 188 -1.91 -11.60 15.94
N PHE A 189 -1.45 -10.48 15.36
CA PHE A 189 -2.00 -9.95 14.12
C PHE A 189 -1.47 -10.72 12.90
N LYS A 190 -2.38 -11.38 12.19
CA LYS A 190 -2.05 -12.31 11.08
C LYS A 190 -2.87 -12.04 9.82
N GLU A 191 -3.52 -10.88 9.74
CA GLU A 191 -4.41 -10.58 8.62
C GLU A 191 -3.64 -10.44 7.31
N ALA A 192 -4.18 -11.04 6.26
CA ALA A 192 -3.49 -11.19 4.98
C ALA A 192 -3.61 -9.97 4.05
N PHE A 193 -3.98 -8.79 4.55
CA PHE A 193 -4.30 -7.62 3.73
C PHE A 193 -3.17 -7.26 2.74
N TYR A 194 -1.98 -6.96 3.27
CA TYR A 194 -0.86 -6.53 2.42
C TYR A 194 -0.18 -7.70 1.70
N ARG A 195 -0.30 -8.93 2.21
CA ARG A 195 0.12 -10.13 1.47
C ARG A 195 -0.69 -10.30 0.19
N ASN A 196 -2.01 -10.16 0.29
CA ASN A 196 -2.92 -10.35 -0.83
C ASN A 196 -2.80 -9.17 -1.82
N MET A 197 -2.67 -7.95 -1.30
CA MET A 197 -2.36 -6.78 -2.13
C MET A 197 -1.03 -6.93 -2.87
N ALA A 198 0.05 -7.33 -2.18
CA ALA A 198 1.35 -7.57 -2.80
C ALA A 198 1.28 -8.62 -3.91
N SER A 199 0.57 -9.74 -3.67
CA SER A 199 0.33 -10.78 -4.67
C SER A 199 -0.34 -10.22 -5.93
N LYS A 200 -1.44 -9.47 -5.78
CA LYS A 200 -2.16 -8.85 -6.91
C LYS A 200 -1.30 -7.78 -7.61
N ALA A 201 -0.53 -7.00 -6.86
CA ALA A 201 0.37 -5.98 -7.39
C ALA A 201 1.66 -6.56 -8.02
N ASN A 202 1.82 -7.89 -8.02
CA ASN A 202 3.00 -8.62 -8.50
C ASN A 202 4.28 -8.26 -7.74
N LEU A 203 4.21 -8.19 -6.42
CA LEU A 203 5.33 -7.93 -5.52
C LEU A 203 5.76 -9.19 -4.76
N LEU A 204 7.02 -9.24 -4.35
CA LEU A 204 7.53 -10.26 -3.44
C LEU A 204 7.12 -9.91 -2.00
N PHE A 205 6.44 -10.80 -1.29
CA PHE A 205 5.97 -10.53 0.07
C PHE A 205 6.73 -11.32 1.13
N TYR A 206 7.12 -10.65 2.21
CA TYR A 206 7.75 -11.24 3.39
C TYR A 206 7.12 -10.70 4.67
N GLY A 207 6.46 -11.57 5.43
CA GLY A 207 5.85 -11.23 6.71
C GLY A 207 6.70 -11.68 7.89
N ILE A 208 7.02 -10.77 8.80
CA ILE A 208 7.64 -11.05 10.09
C ILE A 208 6.54 -11.07 11.16
N TYR A 209 6.24 -12.26 11.68
CA TYR A 209 5.13 -12.47 12.61
C TYR A 209 5.55 -12.92 14.02
N SER A 210 6.85 -13.07 14.26
CA SER A 210 7.42 -13.47 15.56
C SER A 210 7.93 -12.27 16.35
N THR A 211 7.25 -11.13 16.22
CA THR A 211 7.52 -9.94 17.03
C THR A 211 7.01 -10.16 18.45
N TYR A 212 7.49 -9.37 19.40
CA TYR A 212 7.06 -9.43 20.79
C TYR A 212 6.94 -8.05 21.40
N THR A 213 6.18 -7.93 22.49
CA THR A 213 6.04 -6.70 23.29
C THR A 213 6.63 -6.92 24.68
N GLU A 214 6.71 -5.85 25.49
CA GLU A 214 7.11 -5.94 26.90
C GLU A 214 6.12 -6.76 27.74
N ASN A 215 4.84 -6.78 27.37
CA ASN A 215 3.79 -7.55 28.06
C ASN A 215 3.06 -8.45 27.06
N MET A 216 3.67 -9.59 26.76
CA MET A 216 3.10 -10.58 25.85
C MET A 216 1.77 -11.15 26.36
N GLU A 217 1.58 -11.28 27.67
CA GLU A 217 0.32 -11.78 28.23
C GLU A 217 -0.85 -10.84 27.93
N TYR A 218 -0.63 -9.53 28.01
CA TYR A 218 -1.58 -8.52 27.57
C TYR A 218 -1.82 -8.59 26.06
N SER A 219 -0.74 -8.56 25.26
CA SER A 219 -0.85 -8.56 23.79
C SER A 219 -1.60 -9.78 23.25
N MET A 220 -1.40 -10.96 23.86
CA MET A 220 -2.09 -12.18 23.44
C MET A 220 -3.56 -12.23 23.88
N ARG A 221 -3.93 -11.57 24.99
CA ARG A 221 -5.32 -11.49 25.47
C ARG A 221 -6.15 -10.39 24.82
N GLU A 222 -5.53 -9.32 24.33
CA GLU A 222 -6.22 -8.21 23.69
C GLU A 222 -7.06 -8.67 22.49
N GLN A 223 -8.28 -8.14 22.38
CA GLN A 223 -9.26 -8.49 21.34
C GLN A 223 -9.57 -7.31 20.42
N SER A 224 -9.35 -6.08 20.89
CA SER A 224 -9.53 -4.88 20.07
C SER A 224 -8.44 -4.82 19.00
N THR A 225 -8.83 -4.96 17.74
CA THR A 225 -7.91 -4.83 16.58
C THR A 225 -7.14 -3.51 16.63
N ALA A 226 -7.80 -2.41 17.01
CA ALA A 226 -7.15 -1.12 17.17
C ALA A 226 -6.03 -1.16 18.22
N LYS A 227 -6.24 -1.81 19.37
CA LYS A 227 -5.20 -1.94 20.41
C LYS A 227 -4.13 -2.95 20.05
N ILE A 228 -4.46 -4.01 19.31
CA ILE A 228 -3.47 -4.97 18.77
C ILE A 228 -2.50 -4.26 17.82
N LEU A 229 -3.03 -3.42 16.92
CA LEU A 229 -2.25 -2.72 15.91
C LEU A 229 -1.43 -1.54 16.45
N ASN A 230 -1.81 -0.97 17.60
CA ASN A 230 -1.15 0.17 18.23
C ASN A 230 -0.39 -0.28 19.48
N GLN A 231 0.71 -1.00 19.26
CA GLN A 231 1.64 -1.42 20.32
C GLN A 231 3.08 -1.12 19.92
N TRP A 232 3.93 -1.01 20.93
CA TRP A 232 5.38 -1.02 20.77
C TRP A 232 5.86 -2.47 20.66
N ILE A 233 6.56 -2.78 19.57
CA ILE A 233 7.01 -4.14 19.26
C ILE A 233 8.54 -4.19 19.17
N THR A 234 9.10 -5.34 19.47
CA THR A 234 10.49 -5.69 19.20
C THR A 234 10.53 -6.73 18.11
N VAL A 235 11.41 -6.53 17.14
CA VAL A 235 11.56 -7.41 15.97
C VAL A 235 12.84 -8.23 16.17
N PRO A 236 12.80 -9.57 16.22
CA PRO A 236 14.01 -10.36 16.40
C PRO A 236 15.03 -10.08 15.29
N LEU A 237 16.19 -9.49 15.61
CA LEU A 237 17.16 -9.00 14.63
C LEU A 237 17.64 -10.12 13.68
N ARG A 238 17.85 -11.34 14.19
CA ARG A 238 18.22 -12.51 13.38
C ARG A 238 17.15 -12.86 12.34
N LEU A 239 15.88 -12.74 12.69
CA LEU A 239 14.77 -13.00 11.77
C LEU A 239 14.64 -11.88 10.74
N PHE A 240 14.79 -10.63 11.19
CA PHE A 240 14.82 -9.47 10.31
C PHE A 240 15.92 -9.61 9.25
N GLY A 241 17.16 -9.87 9.69
CA GLY A 241 18.31 -9.98 8.78
C GLY A 241 18.12 -11.06 7.72
N LYS A 242 17.73 -12.28 8.14
CA LYS A 242 17.40 -13.36 7.19
C LYS A 242 16.32 -12.98 6.18
N THR A 243 15.31 -12.24 6.63
CA THR A 243 14.19 -11.82 5.78
C THR A 243 14.65 -10.74 4.79
N PHE A 244 15.43 -9.78 5.26
CA PHE A 244 15.99 -8.71 4.45
C PHE A 244 16.93 -9.25 3.37
N ASP A 245 17.89 -10.09 3.74
CA ASP A 245 18.84 -10.69 2.80
C ASP A 245 18.15 -11.55 1.73
N LEU A 246 17.09 -12.27 2.12
CA LEU A 246 16.30 -13.07 1.19
C LEU A 246 15.51 -12.16 0.22
N ALA A 247 14.94 -11.08 0.73
CA ALA A 247 14.19 -10.12 -0.07
C ALA A 247 15.09 -9.43 -1.10
N THR A 248 16.25 -8.89 -0.69
CA THR A 248 17.21 -8.23 -1.60
C THR A 248 17.72 -9.19 -2.67
N LYS A 249 18.13 -10.40 -2.28
CA LYS A 249 18.56 -11.45 -3.22
C LYS A 249 17.49 -11.80 -4.23
N ASN A 250 16.23 -11.90 -3.80
CA ASN A 250 15.13 -12.25 -4.70
C ASN A 250 14.73 -11.07 -5.61
N VAL A 251 14.87 -9.82 -5.17
CA VAL A 251 14.69 -8.67 -6.07
C VAL A 251 15.74 -8.71 -7.19
N TRP A 252 17.03 -8.87 -6.87
CA TRP A 252 18.06 -9.06 -7.89
C TRP A 252 17.73 -10.21 -8.84
N LYS A 253 17.37 -11.38 -8.28
CA LYS A 253 17.10 -12.60 -9.05
C LYS A 253 15.85 -12.54 -9.93
N TYR A 254 14.77 -11.87 -9.50
CA TYR A 254 13.50 -11.92 -10.22
C TYR A 254 13.21 -10.64 -10.99
N LYS A 255 13.50 -9.47 -10.41
CA LYS A 255 13.25 -8.18 -11.05
C LYS A 255 14.27 -7.87 -12.14
N TYR A 256 15.56 -8.11 -11.87
CA TYR A 256 16.66 -7.63 -12.71
C TYR A 256 17.34 -8.69 -13.58
N ARG A 257 16.95 -9.97 -13.45
CA ARG A 257 17.52 -11.09 -14.23
C ARG A 257 17.45 -10.93 -15.76
N MET A 258 16.53 -10.10 -16.27
CA MET A 258 16.33 -9.90 -17.71
C MET A 258 17.01 -8.62 -18.23
N CYS A 259 17.78 -7.90 -17.39
CA CYS A 259 18.45 -6.67 -17.79
C CYS A 259 19.93 -6.87 -18.19
N ASP A 260 20.43 -8.10 -18.14
CA ASP A 260 21.75 -8.48 -18.63
C ASP A 260 21.68 -8.72 -20.15
N TYR A 261 21.79 -7.65 -20.95
CA TYR A 261 22.01 -7.70 -22.40
C TYR A 261 23.24 -6.89 -22.78
#